data_AF-A0A1U7NY48-F1
#
_entry.id   AF-A0A1U7NY48-F1
#
_cell.length_a   1.000
_cell.length_b   1.000
_cell.length_c   1.000
_cell.angle_alpha   90.00
_cell.angle_beta   90.00
_cell.angle_gamma   90.00
#
_symmetry.space_group_name_H-M   'P 1'
#
loop_
_entity.id
_entity.type
_entity.pdbx_description
1 polymer ?
#
loop_
_entity_poly.entity_id
_entity_poly.type
_entity_poly.pdbx_seq_one_letter_code
_entity_poly.pdbx_strand_id
1 'polypeptide(L)' 'MYWPDDVIPGPDGALYVVVSQLPTAPPPNEGQRQPSFPFLVVRFWPEASDA' A
#
# COMPACT_ATOMS: atom_id res chain seq x y z
N MET A 1 6.69 6.36 6.71
CA MET A 1 5.59 5.50 7.21
C MET A 1 4.99 4.79 6.01
N TYR A 2 4.66 3.50 6.12
CA TYR A 2 4.07 2.73 5.03
C TYR A 2 2.59 2.50 5.31
N TRP A 3 1.73 2.76 4.32
CA TRP A 3 0.28 2.59 4.42
C TRP A 3 -0.24 1.77 3.25
N PRO A 4 -0.86 0.60 3.46
CA PRO A 4 -1.47 -0.17 2.37
C PRO A 4 -2.76 0.54 1.93
N ASP A 5 -2.77 1.06 0.71
CA ASP A 5 -3.89 1.81 0.14
C ASP A 5 -4.88 0.86 -0.55
N ASP A 6 -4.35 -0.06 -1.35
CA ASP A 6 -5.14 -0.97 -2.17
C ASP A 6 -4.44 -2.32 -2.35
N VAL A 7 -5.24 -3.36 -2.56
CA VAL A 7 -4.81 -4.74 -2.84
C VAL A 7 -5.46 -5.22 -4.13
N ILE A 8 -4.64 -5.45 -5.14
CA ILE A 8 -5.07 -5.76 -6.50
C ILE A 8 -4.62 -7.19 -6.86
N PRO A 9 -5.54 -8.10 -7.23
CA PRO A 9 -5.17 -9.41 -7.75
C PRO A 9 -4.46 -9.30 -9.11
N GLY A 10 -3.33 -9.97 -9.24
CA GLY A 10 -2.57 -10.06 -10.48
C GLY A 10 -3.01 -11.23 -11.38
N PRO A 11 -2.76 -11.13 -12.70
CA PRO A 11 -3.00 -12.24 -13.63
C PRO A 11 -2.07 -13.44 -13.41
N ASP A 12 -1.02 -13.27 -12.62
CA ASP A 12 -0.02 -14.25 -12.22
C ASP A 12 -0.37 -14.98 -10.92
N GLY A 13 -1.55 -14.73 -10.35
CA GLY A 13 -2.00 -15.30 -9.08
C GLY A 13 -1.37 -14.66 -7.84
N ALA A 14 -0.54 -13.61 -7.99
CA ALA A 14 -0.02 -12.84 -6.87
C ALA A 14 -0.99 -11.72 -6.47
N LEU A 15 -0.81 -11.16 -5.28
CA LEU A 15 -1.44 -9.93 -4.84
C LEU A 15 -0.43 -8.78 -4.93
N TYR A 16 -0.90 -7.65 -5.48
CA TYR A 16 -0.15 -6.41 -5.58
C TYR A 16 -0.72 -5.40 -4.59
N VAL A 17 0.11 -4.86 -3.71
CA VAL A 17 -0.28 -3.84 -2.74
C VAL A 17 0.31 -2.51 -3.12
N VAL A 18 -0.55 -1.53 -3.34
CA VAL A 18 -0.15 -0.13 -3.45
C VAL A 18 0.11 0.37 -2.04
N VAL A 19 1.36 0.72 -1.75
CA VAL A 19 1.76 1.26 -0.46
C VAL A 19 2.02 2.74 -0.62
N SER A 20 1.09 3.52 -0.08
CA SER A 20 1.16 4.97 -0.01
C SER A 20 1.69 5.43 1.34
N GLN A 21 1.60 6.73 1.55
CA GLN A 21 1.96 7.40 2.79
C GLN A 21 0.78 8.26 3.24
N LEU A 22 -0.45 7.76 3.03
CA LEU A 22 -1.68 8.51 3.26
C LEU A 22 -1.67 9.25 4.61
N PRO A 23 -1.24 8.66 5.74
CA PRO A 23 -1.21 9.37 7.03
C PRO A 23 -0.32 10.62 7.09
N THR A 24 0.64 10.78 6.18
CA THR A 24 1.53 11.96 6.10
C THR A 24 1.11 12.95 5.02
N ALA A 25 0.03 12.65 4.28
CA ALA A 25 -0.56 13.55 3.30
C ALA A 25 -1.30 14.71 4.00
N PRO A 26 -1.42 15.90 3.36
CA PRO A 26 -2.03 17.06 4.01
C PRO A 26 -3.44 16.82 4.59
N PRO A 27 -4.39 16.17 3.89
CA PRO A 27 -5.75 16.06 4.42
C PRO A 27 -5.85 15.33 5.78
N PRO A 28 -5.21 14.16 5.98
CA PRO A 28 -5.21 13.50 7.29
C PRO A 28 -4.15 14.01 8.27
N ASN A 29 -3.22 14.87 7.85
CA ASN A 29 -2.10 15.37 8.66
C ASN A 29 -2.19 16.88 8.95
N GLU A 30 -3.37 17.36 9.36
CA GLU A 30 -3.58 18.77 9.76
C GLU A 30 -3.16 19.81 8.70
N GLY A 31 -3.28 19.46 7.42
CA GLY A 31 -2.84 20.29 6.31
C GLY A 31 -1.32 20.29 6.08
N GLN A 32 -0.55 19.60 6.93
CA GLN A 32 0.90 19.52 6.81
C GLN A 32 1.32 18.38 5.89
N ARG A 33 2.24 18.65 4.98
CA ARG A 33 2.90 17.61 4.20
C ARG A 33 4.20 17.22 4.89
N GLN A 34 4.34 15.96 5.27
CA GLN A 34 5.64 15.41 5.66
C GLN A 34 6.16 14.55 4.51
N PRO A 35 7.09 15.05 3.69
CA PRO A 35 7.60 14.30 2.56
C PRO A 35 8.39 13.08 3.07
N SER A 36 7.93 11.89 2.70
CA SER A 36 8.79 10.71 2.68
C SER A 36 8.74 10.10 1.29
N PHE A 37 9.84 9.55 0.82
CA PHE A 37 9.90 8.82 -0.44
C PHE A 37 10.68 7.54 -0.15
N PRO A 38 10.41 6.43 -0.85
CA PRO A 38 9.54 6.28 -2.02
C PRO A 38 8.08 5.86 -1.71
N PHE A 39 7.21 5.95 -2.74
CA PHE A 39 5.96 5.18 -2.82
C PHE A 39 6.28 3.79 -3.37
N LEU A 40 5.57 2.75 -2.92
CA LEU A 40 5.92 1.37 -3.27
C LEU A 40 4.72 0.63 -3.88
N VAL A 41 5.03 -0.31 -4.76
CA VAL A 41 4.13 -1.41 -5.11
C VAL A 41 4.83 -2.69 -4.67
N VAL A 42 4.19 -3.45 -3.78
CA VAL A 42 4.73 -4.70 -3.23
C VAL A 42 3.94 -5.88 -3.79
N ARG A 43 4.62 -6.96 -4.15
CA ARG A 43 4.00 -8.18 -4.65
C ARG A 43 4.22 -9.32 -3.66
N PHE A 44 3.17 -10.05 -3.30
CA PHE A 44 3.27 -11.25 -2.49
C PHE A 44 2.29 -12.34 -2.95
N TRP A 45 2.54 -13.58 -2.55
CA TRP A 45 1.69 -14.71 -2.89
C TRP A 45 0.76 -14.92 -1.70
N PRO A 46 -0.57 -14.94 -1.91
CA PRO A 46 -1.49 -15.24 -0.83
C PRO A 46 -1.22 -16.66 -0.33
N GLU A 47 -1.22 -16.85 0.99
CA GLU A 47 -1.23 -18.20 1.54
C GLU A 47 -2.56 -18.86 1.13
N ALA A 48 -2.50 -20.13 0.70
CA ALA A 48 -3.71 -20.90 0.46
C ALA A 48 -4.46 -20.99 1.80
N SER A 49 -5.68 -20.44 1.87
CA SER A 49 -6.56 -20.76 2.99
C SER A 49 -7.04 -22.19 2.77
N ASP A 50 -6.54 -23.14 3.55
CA ASP A 50 -7.18 -24.44 3.68
C ASP A 50 -8.59 -24.18 4.25
N ALA A 51 -9.59 -24.22 3.37
CA ALA A 51 -11.01 -24.04 3.68
C ALA A 51 -11.74 -25.38 3.61
#